data_AF-A0A4R9AN75-F1
#
_entry.id   AF-A0A4R9AN75-F1
#
_cell.length_a   1.000
_cell.length_b   1.000
_cell.length_c   1.000
_cell.angle_alpha   90.00
_cell.angle_beta   90.00
_cell.angle_gamma   90.00
#
_symmetry.space_group_name_H-M   'P 1'
#
loop_
_entity.id
_entity.type
_entity.pdbx_description
1 polymer ?
#
loop_
_entity_poly.entity_id
_entity_poly.type
_entity_poly.pdbx_seq_one_letter_code
_entity_poly.pdbx_strand_id
1 'polypeptide(L)'
;MTTQAPGMSDRIAAQSVIEELFRQQQDVPPRSGFARFWGYSPLAAESVAWYRGAQGEIEVGRILNRLPSEWRVFHALPIGKAGADIDHLVLGPGGIFTINTKHHRGKKIWVAERTIMVSGQKQPYLRNSQFEAIRVTKMLQKRMPQLPAAQAVIALVGPTQVTIKKRPDTVTVLDAVSLRRWLLKQPASLVEADLVELAAIVDAPATWAALTSLPNLSLMAKFAVIDRDVKTARVRRVSWTLVSFATVATLGVFVGLPVYNKFVLGIIGAL
;
A
#
# COMPACT_ATOMS: atom_id res chain seq x y z
N MET A 1 24.91 15.58 26.44
CA MET A 1 24.09 15.82 25.23
C MET A 1 22.86 14.94 25.36
N THR A 2 21.72 15.51 25.74
CA THR A 2 20.45 14.79 25.87
C THR A 2 19.94 14.51 24.46
N THR A 3 20.07 13.26 24.01
CA THR A 3 19.48 12.81 22.73
C THR A 3 17.97 12.96 22.84
N GLN A 4 17.41 13.97 22.19
CA GLN A 4 15.97 14.18 22.12
C GLN A 4 15.35 12.91 21.52
N ALA A 5 14.33 12.35 22.17
CA ALA A 5 13.63 11.19 21.63
C ALA A 5 13.00 11.56 20.28
N PRO A 6 13.07 10.70 19.25
CA PRO A 6 12.56 11.02 17.92
C PRO A 6 11.05 11.28 17.95
N GLY A 7 10.64 12.27 17.17
CA GLY A 7 9.24 12.68 17.02
C GLY A 7 8.48 11.75 16.07
N MET A 8 7.17 11.96 15.94
CA MET A 8 6.36 11.22 14.98
C MET A 8 6.62 11.61 13.52
N SER A 9 7.17 12.81 13.29
CA SER A 9 7.63 13.28 11.97
C SER A 9 8.82 12.49 11.43
N ASP A 10 9.60 11.80 12.30
CA ASP A 10 10.72 10.96 11.90
C ASP A 10 10.28 9.60 11.32
N ARG A 11 8.99 9.24 11.43
CA ARG A 11 8.45 7.99 10.91
C ARG A 11 8.32 8.04 9.40
N ILE A 12 8.63 6.91 8.75
CA ILE A 12 8.56 6.78 7.29
C ILE A 12 7.25 6.16 6.84
N ALA A 13 6.83 6.48 5.61
CA ALA A 13 5.71 5.79 4.97
C ALA A 13 5.92 4.27 4.97
N ALA A 14 4.86 3.51 5.25
CA ALA A 14 4.88 2.06 5.38
C ALA A 14 5.68 1.48 6.55
N GLN A 15 6.18 2.28 7.51
CA GLN A 15 7.04 1.76 8.58
C GLN A 15 6.45 0.52 9.28
N SER A 16 5.23 0.63 9.82
CA SER A 16 4.59 -0.47 10.55
C SER A 16 4.33 -1.70 9.69
N VAL A 17 3.96 -1.50 8.41
CA VAL A 17 3.73 -2.60 7.48
C VAL A 17 5.03 -3.29 7.06
N ILE A 18 6.13 -2.55 6.93
CA ILE A 18 7.44 -3.13 6.65
C ILE A 18 7.97 -3.89 7.88
N GLU A 19 7.75 -3.38 9.09
CA GLU A 19 8.10 -4.08 10.33
C GLU A 19 7.35 -5.42 10.43
N GLU A 20 6.05 -5.42 10.17
CA GLU A 20 5.23 -6.64 10.17
C GLU A 20 5.64 -7.60 9.03
N LEU A 21 5.96 -7.08 7.84
CA LEU A 21 6.53 -7.87 6.74
C LEU A 21 7.82 -8.59 7.16
N PHE A 22 8.71 -7.91 7.89
CA PHE A 22 9.94 -8.55 8.35
C PHE A 22 9.69 -9.50 9.51
N ARG A 23 8.77 -9.18 10.42
CA ARG A 23 8.35 -10.08 11.50
C ARG A 23 7.87 -11.42 10.95
N GLN A 24 7.05 -11.40 9.90
CA GLN A 24 6.54 -12.62 9.26
C GLN A 24 7.59 -13.35 8.40
N GLN A 25 8.69 -12.69 8.04
CA GLN A 25 9.76 -13.31 7.27
C GLN A 25 10.96 -13.79 8.09
N GLN A 26 10.98 -13.55 9.41
CA GLN A 26 12.12 -13.92 10.26
C GLN A 26 12.50 -15.40 10.14
N ASP A 27 11.50 -16.28 9.99
CA ASP A 27 11.70 -17.72 9.96
C ASP A 27 11.81 -18.30 8.54
N VAL A 28 11.81 -17.45 7.50
CA VAL A 28 11.83 -17.90 6.10
C VAL A 28 13.27 -18.22 5.69
N PRO A 29 13.59 -19.48 5.32
CA PRO A 29 14.94 -19.84 4.93
C PRO A 29 15.37 -19.11 3.64
N PRO A 30 16.68 -18.79 3.51
CA PRO A 30 17.18 -18.14 2.31
C PRO A 30 16.97 -19.02 1.08
N ARG A 31 16.57 -18.41 -0.04
CA ARG A 31 16.38 -19.11 -1.32
C ARG A 31 17.66 -19.80 -1.79
N SER A 32 17.54 -21.07 -2.20
CA SER A 32 18.62 -21.80 -2.88
C SER A 32 18.97 -21.19 -4.24
N GLY A 33 20.14 -21.54 -4.79
CA GLY A 33 20.56 -21.11 -6.13
C GLY A 33 19.55 -21.51 -7.22
N PHE A 34 19.07 -22.76 -7.15
CA PHE A 34 18.01 -23.28 -8.00
C PHE A 34 16.71 -22.46 -7.86
N ALA A 35 16.29 -22.15 -6.63
CA ALA A 35 15.08 -21.36 -6.40
C ALA A 35 15.20 -19.94 -6.98
N ARG A 36 16.38 -19.32 -6.87
CA ARG A 36 16.65 -18.01 -7.49
C ARG A 36 16.62 -18.11 -9.02
N PHE A 37 17.19 -19.16 -9.60
CA PHE A 37 17.26 -19.36 -11.04
C PHE A 37 15.87 -19.45 -11.68
N TRP A 38 14.98 -20.25 -11.11
CA TRP A 38 13.59 -20.42 -11.59
C TRP A 38 12.63 -19.29 -11.21
N GLY A 39 13.10 -18.27 -10.47
CA GLY A 39 12.28 -17.11 -10.13
C GLY A 39 11.25 -17.35 -9.03
N TYR A 40 11.53 -18.28 -8.11
CA TYR A 40 10.71 -18.45 -6.91
C TYR A 40 10.74 -17.18 -6.05
N SER A 41 9.57 -16.83 -5.52
CA SER A 41 9.39 -15.64 -4.68
C SER A 41 10.27 -15.73 -3.42
N PRO A 42 10.93 -14.63 -2.99
CA PRO A 42 11.57 -14.57 -1.68
C PRO A 42 10.56 -14.45 -0.53
N LEU A 43 9.34 -14.01 -0.82
CA LEU A 43 8.30 -13.79 0.17
C LEU A 43 7.60 -15.10 0.54
N ALA A 44 7.39 -15.33 1.82
CA ALA A 44 6.41 -16.30 2.30
C ALA A 44 4.98 -15.85 1.97
N ALA A 45 4.05 -16.80 1.95
CA ALA A 45 2.69 -16.58 1.45
C ALA A 45 1.92 -15.54 2.30
N GLU A 46 2.05 -15.64 3.61
CA GLU A 46 1.50 -14.75 4.63
C GLU A 46 2.02 -13.31 4.50
N SER A 47 3.29 -13.16 4.11
CA SER A 47 3.98 -11.89 3.96
C SER A 47 3.59 -11.11 2.69
N VAL A 48 2.96 -11.75 1.71
CA VAL A 48 2.61 -11.11 0.43
C VAL A 48 1.66 -9.93 0.61
N ALA A 49 0.70 -10.05 1.52
CA ALA A 49 -0.26 -8.98 1.79
C ALA A 49 0.44 -7.74 2.36
N TRP A 50 1.34 -7.92 3.33
CA TRP A 50 2.13 -6.83 3.91
C TRP A 50 3.09 -6.21 2.91
N TYR A 51 3.78 -7.02 2.10
CA TYR A 51 4.63 -6.50 1.03
C TYR A 51 3.85 -5.59 0.07
N ARG A 52 2.64 -6.01 -0.35
CA ARG A 52 1.76 -5.18 -1.19
C ARG A 52 1.28 -3.94 -0.46
N GLY A 53 0.91 -4.05 0.82
CA GLY A 53 0.56 -2.90 1.66
C GLY A 53 1.67 -1.85 1.66
N ALA A 54 2.90 -2.27 1.96
CA ALA A 54 4.07 -1.39 1.97
C ALA A 54 4.29 -0.70 0.63
N GLN A 55 4.19 -1.43 -0.48
CA GLN A 55 4.31 -0.81 -1.81
C GLN A 55 3.29 0.32 -2.02
N GLY A 56 2.05 0.12 -1.58
CA GLY A 56 0.99 1.11 -1.68
C GLY A 56 1.28 2.35 -0.84
N GLU A 57 1.55 2.16 0.45
CA GLU A 57 1.82 3.27 1.38
C GLU A 57 3.07 4.06 0.99
N ILE A 58 4.13 3.40 0.50
CA ILE A 58 5.30 4.08 -0.04
C ILE A 58 4.92 4.93 -1.27
N GLU A 59 4.07 4.41 -2.16
CA GLU A 59 3.62 5.14 -3.34
C GLU A 59 2.81 6.40 -2.96
N VAL A 60 1.89 6.28 -2.00
CA VAL A 60 1.13 7.41 -1.45
C VAL A 60 2.07 8.40 -0.74
N GLY A 61 3.02 7.91 0.07
CA GLY A 61 4.05 8.74 0.70
C GLY A 61 4.84 9.58 -0.33
N ARG A 62 5.25 8.99 -1.46
CA ARG A 62 5.91 9.74 -2.56
C ARG A 62 5.03 10.79 -3.22
N ILE A 63 3.71 10.63 -3.19
CA ILE A 63 2.75 11.62 -3.69
C ILE A 63 2.63 12.78 -2.68
N LEU A 64 2.53 12.44 -1.39
CA LEU A 64 2.42 13.40 -0.29
C LEU A 64 3.69 14.23 -0.09
N ASN A 65 4.88 13.66 -0.32
CA ASN A 65 6.16 14.39 -0.28
C ASN A 65 6.28 15.52 -1.31
N ARG A 66 5.34 15.61 -2.26
CA ARG A 66 5.28 16.70 -3.26
C ARG A 66 4.27 17.78 -2.90
N LEU A 67 3.69 17.71 -1.70
CA LEU A 67 2.89 18.79 -1.16
C LEU A 67 3.80 20.00 -0.85
N PRO A 68 3.30 21.23 -1.00
CA PRO A 68 4.00 22.44 -0.59
C PRO A 68 4.32 22.49 0.91
N SER A 69 5.17 23.43 1.32
CA SER A 69 5.67 23.54 2.70
C SER A 69 4.60 23.81 3.75
N GLU A 70 3.47 24.44 3.38
CA GLU A 70 2.34 24.67 4.29
C GLU A 70 1.59 23.37 4.69
N TRP A 71 1.94 22.25 4.07
CA TRP A 71 1.41 20.93 4.43
C TRP A 71 2.41 20.17 5.29
N ARG A 72 1.91 19.51 6.33
CA ARG A 72 2.68 18.59 7.19
C ARG A 72 2.13 17.19 7.02
N VAL A 73 3.03 16.21 6.90
CA VAL A 73 2.67 14.82 6.63
C VAL A 73 3.34 13.94 7.69
N PHE A 74 2.54 13.08 8.30
CA PHE A 74 2.99 12.12 9.29
C PHE A 74 2.61 10.71 8.85
N HIS A 75 3.43 9.74 9.21
CA HIS A 75 3.32 8.38 8.69
C HIS A 75 3.25 7.35 9.81
N ALA A 76 2.52 6.26 9.55
CA ALA A 76 2.51 5.08 10.40
C ALA A 76 2.23 5.41 11.88
N LEU A 77 1.22 6.25 12.14
CA LEU A 77 0.93 6.75 13.49
C LEU A 77 0.15 5.72 14.30
N PRO A 78 0.61 5.30 15.48
CA PRO A 78 -0.03 4.26 16.26
C PRO A 78 -1.36 4.74 16.85
N ILE A 79 -2.45 4.07 16.50
CA ILE A 79 -3.81 4.45 16.90
C ILE A 79 -4.50 3.36 17.72
N GLY A 80 -4.15 3.33 19.01
CA GLY A 80 -4.86 2.57 20.04
C GLY A 80 -4.13 1.38 20.60
N LYS A 81 -4.88 0.44 21.21
CA LYS A 81 -4.32 -0.64 22.04
C LYS A 81 -4.07 -1.95 21.27
N ALA A 82 -4.49 -2.06 20.01
CA ALA A 82 -4.50 -3.31 19.25
C ALA A 82 -3.58 -3.31 18.02
N GLY A 83 -2.52 -2.49 18.02
CA GLY A 83 -1.57 -2.42 16.90
C GLY A 83 -2.16 -1.92 15.58
N ALA A 84 -3.26 -1.18 15.64
CA ALA A 84 -3.81 -0.49 14.47
C ALA A 84 -3.10 0.86 14.32
N ASP A 85 -2.70 1.17 13.09
CA ASP A 85 -1.94 2.38 12.77
C ASP A 85 -2.62 3.15 11.63
N ILE A 86 -2.41 4.45 11.60
CA ILE A 86 -2.80 5.35 10.51
C ILE A 86 -1.68 5.36 9.49
N ASP A 87 -1.98 5.00 8.24
CA ASP A 87 -0.99 5.00 7.16
C ASP A 87 -0.39 6.40 6.97
N HIS A 88 -1.25 7.41 6.80
CA HIS A 88 -0.82 8.81 6.70
C HIS A 88 -1.83 9.78 7.37
N LEU A 89 -1.32 10.72 8.15
CA LEU A 89 -2.06 11.89 8.62
C LEU A 89 -1.49 13.13 7.94
N VAL A 90 -2.35 13.89 7.27
CA VAL A 90 -1.97 15.08 6.53
C VAL A 90 -2.67 16.29 7.13
N LEU A 91 -1.89 17.32 7.44
CA LEU A 91 -2.34 18.60 7.96
C LEU A 91 -1.99 19.67 6.92
N GLY A 92 -2.91 20.57 6.63
CA GLY A 92 -2.61 21.73 5.78
C GLY A 92 -3.77 22.71 5.73
N PRO A 93 -3.68 23.76 4.90
CA PRO A 93 -4.72 24.79 4.84
C PRO A 93 -6.11 24.22 4.60
N GLY A 94 -6.22 23.14 3.82
CA GLY A 94 -7.47 22.46 3.52
C GLY A 94 -8.12 21.70 4.70
N GLY A 95 -7.42 21.52 5.81
CA GLY A 95 -7.90 20.81 6.99
C GLY A 95 -7.02 19.63 7.42
N ILE A 96 -7.64 18.65 8.08
CA ILE A 96 -7.01 17.47 8.67
C ILE A 96 -7.50 16.23 7.91
N PHE A 97 -6.59 15.38 7.41
CA PHE A 97 -6.94 14.22 6.59
C PHE A 97 -6.27 12.96 7.11
N THR A 98 -7.06 11.94 7.44
CA THR A 98 -6.56 10.57 7.64
C THR A 98 -6.65 9.82 6.33
N ILE A 99 -5.51 9.43 5.77
CA ILE A 99 -5.42 8.79 4.47
C ILE A 99 -5.09 7.34 4.67
N ASN A 100 -6.03 6.48 4.31
CA ASN A 100 -5.87 5.05 4.31
C ASN A 100 -5.57 4.54 2.89
N THR A 101 -4.48 3.80 2.75
CA THR A 101 -3.95 3.33 1.47
C THR A 101 -4.46 1.93 1.16
N LYS A 102 -4.98 1.74 -0.07
CA LYS A 102 -5.49 0.45 -0.53
C LYS A 102 -4.88 0.06 -1.87
N HIS A 103 -3.86 -0.79 -1.81
CA HIS A 103 -3.16 -1.30 -2.97
C HIS A 103 -3.88 -2.50 -3.60
N HIS A 104 -4.47 -2.26 -4.78
CA HIS A 104 -5.29 -3.22 -5.51
C HIS A 104 -4.85 -3.34 -6.96
N ARG A 105 -3.55 -3.58 -7.17
CA ARG A 105 -2.97 -3.72 -8.50
C ARG A 105 -3.70 -4.75 -9.35
N GLY A 106 -4.20 -4.32 -10.51
CA GLY A 106 -4.86 -5.21 -11.47
C GLY A 106 -6.30 -5.61 -11.11
N LYS A 107 -6.90 -4.98 -10.09
CA LYS A 107 -8.26 -5.31 -9.63
C LYS A 107 -9.25 -4.25 -10.05
N LYS A 108 -10.52 -4.67 -10.20
CA LYS A 108 -11.66 -3.78 -10.42
C LYS A 108 -12.23 -3.37 -9.08
N ILE A 109 -12.49 -2.08 -8.90
CA ILE A 109 -13.07 -1.51 -7.70
C ILE A 109 -14.42 -0.91 -8.05
N TRP A 110 -15.41 -1.22 -7.22
CA TRP A 110 -16.74 -0.65 -7.31
C TRP A 110 -17.08 0.02 -5.99
N VAL A 111 -17.53 1.27 -6.06
CA VAL A 111 -17.85 2.10 -4.90
C VAL A 111 -19.31 2.52 -4.98
N ALA A 112 -20.03 2.30 -3.89
CA ALA A 112 -21.32 2.89 -3.63
C ALA A 112 -21.32 3.58 -2.27
N GLU A 113 -22.43 4.23 -1.93
CA GLU A 113 -22.61 5.06 -0.74
C GLU A 113 -22.14 4.41 0.56
N ARG A 114 -22.43 3.11 0.75
CA ARG A 114 -22.15 2.39 2.02
C ARG A 114 -21.23 1.19 1.85
N THR A 115 -20.70 0.94 0.65
CA THR A 115 -19.87 -0.25 0.42
C THR A 115 -18.83 -0.03 -0.66
N ILE A 116 -17.69 -0.69 -0.49
CA ILE A 116 -16.66 -0.85 -1.50
C ILE A 116 -16.53 -2.33 -1.80
N MET A 117 -16.48 -2.67 -3.09
CA MET A 117 -16.22 -4.02 -3.56
C MET A 117 -14.92 -4.06 -4.34
N VAL A 118 -14.08 -5.06 -4.07
CA VAL A 118 -12.83 -5.32 -4.78
C VAL A 118 -12.98 -6.68 -5.46
N SER A 119 -12.99 -6.69 -6.79
CA SER A 119 -13.22 -7.90 -7.59
C SER A 119 -14.45 -8.71 -7.13
N GLY A 120 -15.56 -8.03 -6.84
CA GLY A 120 -16.81 -8.66 -6.42
C GLY A 120 -16.95 -8.92 -4.92
N GLN A 121 -15.89 -8.72 -4.13
CA GLN A 121 -15.90 -8.99 -2.68
C GLN A 121 -16.06 -7.71 -1.88
N LYS A 122 -17.04 -7.68 -0.96
CA LYS A 122 -17.29 -6.53 -0.07
C LYS A 122 -16.11 -6.31 0.87
N GLN A 123 -15.77 -5.04 1.10
CA GLN A 123 -14.67 -4.62 1.96
C GLN A 123 -15.15 -3.64 3.05
N PRO A 124 -14.61 -3.73 4.28
CA PRO A 124 -15.01 -2.86 5.39
C PRO A 124 -14.34 -1.47 5.38
N TYR A 125 -13.73 -1.05 4.26
CA TYR A 125 -12.82 0.10 4.23
C TYR A 125 -13.48 1.42 4.64
N LEU A 126 -14.72 1.68 4.24
CA LEU A 126 -15.44 2.91 4.60
C LEU A 126 -15.59 3.03 6.12
N ARG A 127 -16.10 1.96 6.75
CA ARG A 127 -16.28 1.89 8.20
C ARG A 127 -14.96 2.09 8.95
N ASN A 128 -13.91 1.39 8.51
CA ASN A 128 -12.60 1.46 9.18
C ASN A 128 -11.98 2.86 9.07
N SER A 129 -12.00 3.45 7.87
CA SER A 129 -11.44 4.80 7.64
C SER A 129 -12.22 5.87 8.40
N GLN A 130 -13.54 5.73 8.51
CA GLN A 130 -14.36 6.64 9.31
C GLN A 130 -14.02 6.56 10.80
N PHE A 131 -13.84 5.34 11.35
CA PHE A 131 -13.44 5.19 12.76
C PHE A 131 -12.08 5.78 13.06
N GLU A 132 -11.13 5.63 12.13
CA GLU A 132 -9.80 6.22 12.23
C GLU A 132 -9.88 7.76 12.32
N ALA A 133 -10.61 8.38 11.38
CA ALA A 133 -10.84 9.83 11.38
C ALA A 133 -11.54 10.34 12.66
N ILE A 134 -12.56 9.63 13.14
CA ILE A 134 -13.26 9.96 14.40
C ILE A 134 -12.29 9.90 15.57
N ARG A 135 -11.41 8.90 15.60
CA ARG A 135 -10.46 8.71 16.70
C ARG A 135 -9.39 9.78 16.71
N VAL A 136 -8.87 10.17 15.54
CA VAL A 136 -7.96 11.31 15.39
C VAL A 136 -8.65 12.61 15.84
N THR A 137 -9.87 12.86 15.35
CA THR A 137 -10.66 14.03 15.74
C THR A 137 -10.81 14.14 17.26
N LYS A 138 -11.25 13.07 17.91
CA LYS A 138 -11.40 13.03 19.38
C LYS A 138 -10.08 13.22 20.12
N MET A 139 -8.97 12.72 19.56
CA MET A 139 -7.65 12.86 20.18
C MET A 139 -7.18 14.32 20.14
N LEU A 140 -7.33 14.97 18.98
CA LEU A 140 -6.91 16.36 18.75
C LEU A 140 -7.81 17.36 19.47
N GLN A 141 -9.13 17.18 19.42
CA GLN A 141 -10.10 18.07 20.08
C GLN A 141 -10.01 18.05 21.61
N LYS A 142 -9.36 17.05 22.22
CA LYS A 142 -9.03 17.11 23.65
C LYS A 142 -8.04 18.22 23.99
N ARG A 143 -7.22 18.65 23.03
CA ARG A 143 -6.18 19.68 23.20
C ARG A 143 -6.62 20.98 22.54
N MET A 144 -7.25 20.89 21.37
CA MET A 144 -7.75 22.03 20.61
C MET A 144 -9.25 21.83 20.26
N PRO A 145 -10.20 22.16 21.17
CA PRO A 145 -11.61 21.79 21.04
C PRO A 145 -12.33 22.35 19.81
N GLN A 146 -11.87 23.47 19.25
CA GLN A 146 -12.51 24.16 18.13
C GLN A 146 -12.02 23.67 16.75
N LEU A 147 -11.12 22.67 16.70
CA LEU A 147 -10.62 22.16 15.43
C LEU A 147 -11.72 21.48 14.60
N PRO A 148 -11.68 21.64 13.26
CA PRO A 148 -12.52 20.87 12.37
C PRO A 148 -12.23 19.36 12.52
N ALA A 149 -13.24 18.55 12.23
CA ALA A 149 -13.07 17.10 12.24
C ALA A 149 -12.09 16.64 11.15
N ALA A 150 -11.31 15.61 11.45
CA ALA A 150 -10.49 14.94 10.45
C ALA A 150 -11.36 14.28 9.39
N GLN A 151 -10.99 14.46 8.12
CA GLN A 151 -11.67 13.89 6.98
C GLN A 151 -11.03 12.54 6.61
N ALA A 152 -11.87 11.51 6.46
CA ALA A 152 -11.42 10.19 6.04
C ALA A 152 -11.22 10.15 4.51
N VAL A 153 -10.04 9.71 4.08
CA VAL A 153 -9.70 9.54 2.66
C VAL A 153 -9.19 8.12 2.41
N ILE A 154 -9.71 7.47 1.38
CA ILE A 154 -9.19 6.20 0.87
C ILE A 154 -8.47 6.47 -0.44
N ALA A 155 -7.15 6.24 -0.45
CA ALA A 155 -6.30 6.33 -1.64
C ALA A 155 -6.13 4.94 -2.28
N LEU A 156 -6.70 4.77 -3.46
CA LEU A 156 -6.63 3.53 -4.23
C LEU A 156 -5.37 3.50 -5.08
N VAL A 157 -4.50 2.51 -4.89
CA VAL A 157 -3.24 2.35 -5.63
C VAL A 157 -3.34 1.21 -6.64
N GLY A 158 -3.10 1.54 -7.92
CA GLY A 158 -3.01 0.59 -9.03
C GLY A 158 -4.28 -0.17 -9.49
N PRO A 159 -5.54 0.22 -9.17
CA PRO A 159 -6.69 -0.49 -9.72
C PRO A 159 -6.70 -0.40 -11.25
N THR A 160 -7.19 -1.44 -11.92
CA THR A 160 -7.41 -1.40 -13.38
C THR A 160 -8.59 -0.52 -13.74
N GLN A 161 -9.59 -0.48 -12.86
CA GLN A 161 -10.83 0.26 -13.07
C GLN A 161 -11.44 0.63 -11.73
N VAL A 162 -11.88 1.88 -11.59
CA VAL A 162 -12.67 2.36 -10.44
C VAL A 162 -14.02 2.83 -10.96
N THR A 163 -15.10 2.19 -10.51
CA THR A 163 -16.48 2.56 -10.84
C THR A 163 -17.14 3.13 -9.60
N ILE A 164 -17.46 4.43 -9.61
CA ILE A 164 -18.17 5.09 -8.51
C ILE A 164 -19.62 5.25 -8.94
N LYS A 165 -20.53 4.49 -8.33
CA LYS A 165 -21.98 4.60 -8.58
C LYS A 165 -22.61 5.73 -7.77
N LYS A 166 -22.23 5.81 -6.49
CA LYS A 166 -22.59 6.90 -5.58
C LYS A 166 -21.42 7.14 -4.64
N ARG A 167 -21.08 8.40 -4.41
CA ARG A 167 -19.99 8.77 -3.49
C ARG A 167 -20.47 8.56 -2.04
N PRO A 168 -19.64 7.96 -1.17
CA PRO A 168 -19.93 7.94 0.27
C PRO A 168 -19.92 9.36 0.84
N ASP A 169 -20.81 9.65 1.79
CA ASP A 169 -20.95 11.00 2.35
C ASP A 169 -19.81 11.34 3.34
N THR A 170 -19.28 10.34 4.04
CA THR A 170 -18.35 10.54 5.16
C THR A 170 -16.91 10.20 4.84
N VAL A 171 -16.65 9.58 3.69
CA VAL A 171 -15.31 9.11 3.29
C VAL A 171 -15.07 9.43 1.83
N THR A 172 -14.01 10.18 1.55
CA THR A 172 -13.59 10.44 0.17
C THR A 172 -12.84 9.24 -0.36
N VAL A 173 -13.26 8.70 -1.51
CA VAL A 173 -12.57 7.59 -2.19
C VAL A 173 -12.05 8.07 -3.53
N LEU A 174 -10.75 7.94 -3.77
CA LEU A 174 -10.11 8.44 -4.99
C LEU A 174 -8.93 7.55 -5.41
N ASP A 175 -8.56 7.66 -6.68
CA ASP A 175 -7.30 7.10 -7.17
C ASP A 175 -6.13 7.92 -6.64
N ALA A 176 -5.09 7.24 -6.11
CA ALA A 176 -3.93 7.87 -5.49
C ALA A 176 -3.28 8.93 -6.39
N VAL A 177 -3.28 8.75 -7.72
CA VAL A 177 -2.70 9.75 -8.64
C VAL A 177 -3.40 11.11 -8.60
N SER A 178 -4.66 11.15 -8.16
CA SER A 178 -5.45 12.37 -8.01
C SER A 178 -5.34 12.98 -6.61
N LEU A 179 -4.76 12.27 -5.63
CA LEU A 179 -4.75 12.65 -4.21
C LEU A 179 -4.17 14.04 -3.98
N ARG A 180 -2.94 14.29 -4.48
CA ARG A 180 -2.27 15.60 -4.31
C ARG A 180 -3.12 16.74 -4.87
N ARG A 181 -3.63 16.59 -6.09
CA ARG A 181 -4.47 17.62 -6.73
C ARG A 181 -5.75 17.86 -5.93
N TRP A 182 -6.34 16.80 -5.40
CA TRP A 182 -7.55 16.90 -4.59
C TRP A 182 -7.29 17.61 -3.25
N LEU A 183 -6.20 17.30 -2.54
CA LEU A 183 -5.80 17.97 -1.31
C LEU A 183 -5.61 19.48 -1.53
N LEU A 184 -4.88 19.86 -2.59
CA LEU A 184 -4.62 21.27 -2.93
C LEU A 184 -5.87 22.05 -3.36
N LYS A 185 -6.99 21.38 -3.65
CA LYS A 185 -8.26 22.00 -4.02
C LYS A 185 -9.23 22.15 -2.85
N GLN A 186 -8.87 21.66 -1.66
CA GLN A 186 -9.74 21.80 -0.50
C GLN A 186 -9.80 23.27 -0.06
N PRO A 187 -10.99 23.77 0.32
CA PRO A 187 -11.15 25.13 0.79
C PRO A 187 -10.31 25.34 2.05
N ALA A 188 -9.65 26.50 2.15
CA ALA A 188 -8.87 26.84 3.33
C ALA A 188 -9.78 26.90 4.57
N SER A 189 -9.45 26.11 5.59
CA SER A 189 -10.18 26.00 6.85
C SER A 189 -9.28 26.12 8.08
N LEU A 190 -7.96 25.98 7.91
CA LEU A 190 -6.96 26.13 8.97
C LEU A 190 -5.97 27.24 8.62
N VAL A 191 -5.61 28.05 9.62
CA VAL A 191 -4.56 29.07 9.51
C VAL A 191 -3.20 28.49 9.94
N GLU A 192 -2.09 29.11 9.53
CA GLU A 192 -0.74 28.59 9.84
C GLU A 192 -0.48 28.46 11.35
N ALA A 193 -1.03 29.35 12.18
CA ALA A 193 -0.90 29.25 13.63
C ALA A 193 -1.49 27.94 14.19
N ASP A 194 -2.70 27.58 13.75
CA ASP A 194 -3.34 26.32 14.12
C ASP A 194 -2.54 25.12 13.59
N LEU A 195 -1.99 25.22 12.38
CA LEU A 195 -1.19 24.16 11.77
C LEU A 195 0.11 23.90 12.53
N VAL A 196 0.78 24.95 13.00
CA VAL A 196 2.00 24.85 13.80
C VAL A 196 1.71 24.16 15.13
N GLU A 197 0.66 24.58 15.84
CA GLU A 197 0.24 23.95 17.10
C GLU A 197 -0.16 22.50 16.88
N LEU A 198 -0.96 22.24 15.84
CA LEU A 198 -1.43 20.91 15.50
C LEU A 198 -0.28 19.96 15.14
N ALA A 199 0.68 20.44 14.35
CA ALA A 199 1.87 19.68 14.00
C ALA A 199 2.69 19.35 15.25
N ALA A 200 2.86 20.27 16.20
CA ALA A 200 3.55 20.00 17.46
C ALA A 200 2.84 18.94 18.32
N ILE A 201 1.51 18.99 18.41
CA ILE A 201 0.71 17.97 19.10
C ILE A 201 0.89 16.60 18.44
N VAL A 202 0.77 16.54 17.11
CA VAL A 202 0.89 15.29 16.35
C VAL A 202 2.31 14.73 16.41
N ASP A 203 3.32 15.59 16.41
CA ASP A 203 4.73 15.18 16.46
C ASP A 203 5.12 14.57 17.83
N ALA A 204 4.51 15.04 18.91
CA ALA A 204 4.80 14.56 20.26
C ALA A 204 4.42 13.07 20.43
N PRO A 205 5.37 12.15 20.73
CA PRO A 205 5.06 10.73 20.90
C PRO A 205 4.03 10.45 22.01
N ALA A 206 4.02 11.26 23.07
CA ALA A 206 3.07 11.16 24.19
C ALA A 206 1.60 11.40 23.79
N THR A 207 1.35 11.98 22.62
CA THR A 207 0.01 12.13 22.05
C THR A 207 -0.59 10.78 21.67
N TRP A 208 0.26 9.81 21.36
CA TRP A 208 -0.12 8.53 20.80
C TRP A 208 -0.03 7.41 21.84
N ALA A 209 -0.63 6.27 21.54
CA ALA A 209 -0.45 5.08 22.37
C ALA A 209 1.02 4.63 22.35
N ALA A 210 1.42 3.80 23.32
CA ALA A 210 2.80 3.32 23.48
C ALA A 210 3.43 2.96 22.12
N LEU A 211 4.55 3.60 21.80
CA LEU A 211 5.29 3.36 20.57
C LEU A 211 5.60 1.86 20.45
N THR A 212 5.12 1.25 19.37
CA THR A 212 5.38 -0.17 19.07
C THR A 212 6.78 -0.37 18.47
N SER A 213 7.39 0.68 17.93
CA SER A 213 8.71 0.63 17.29
C SER A 213 9.38 2.02 17.19
N LEU A 214 10.70 2.05 17.36
CA LEU A 214 11.52 3.25 17.12
C LEU A 214 11.74 3.45 15.60
N PRO A 215 11.82 4.70 15.11
CA PRO A 215 12.16 4.98 13.72
C PRO A 215 13.47 4.29 13.33
N ASN A 216 13.43 3.52 12.24
CA ASN A 216 14.60 2.78 11.76
C ASN A 216 14.91 3.18 10.32
N LEU A 217 15.87 4.08 10.14
CA LEU A 217 16.31 4.57 8.83
C LEU A 217 16.85 3.43 7.93
N SER A 218 17.31 2.32 8.51
CA SER A 218 17.72 1.14 7.74
C SER A 218 16.55 0.33 7.17
N LEU A 219 15.32 0.55 7.66
CA LEU A 219 14.15 -0.24 7.31
C LEU A 219 13.78 -0.08 5.83
N MET A 220 13.82 1.14 5.30
CA MET A 220 13.57 1.40 3.88
C MET A 220 14.65 0.77 3.00
N ALA A 221 15.91 0.79 3.43
CA ALA A 221 17.00 0.13 2.70
C ALA A 221 16.79 -1.40 2.65
N LYS A 222 16.41 -2.03 3.77
CA LYS A 222 16.04 -3.45 3.81
C LYS A 222 14.85 -3.75 2.91
N PHE A 223 13.81 -2.90 2.93
CA PHE A 223 12.66 -3.05 2.04
C PHE A 223 13.06 -2.96 0.56
N ALA A 224 13.96 -2.04 0.20
CA ALA A 224 14.42 -1.88 -1.17
C ALA A 224 15.15 -3.12 -1.69
N VAL A 225 15.92 -3.80 -0.82
CA VAL A 225 16.57 -5.08 -1.15
C VAL A 225 15.52 -6.15 -1.47
N ILE A 226 14.53 -6.34 -0.60
CA ILE A 226 13.52 -7.37 -0.84
C ILE A 226 12.63 -7.06 -2.04
N ASP A 227 12.27 -5.79 -2.24
CA ASP A 227 11.49 -5.37 -3.42
C ASP A 227 12.25 -5.64 -4.73
N ARG A 228 13.56 -5.41 -4.76
CA ARG A 228 14.42 -5.79 -5.90
C ARG A 228 14.42 -7.30 -6.12
N ASP A 229 14.53 -8.09 -5.05
CA ASP A 229 14.54 -9.55 -5.11
C ASP A 229 13.21 -10.13 -5.62
N VAL A 230 12.08 -9.57 -5.17
CA VAL A 230 10.73 -9.94 -5.63
C VAL A 230 10.55 -9.60 -7.10
N LYS A 231 10.95 -8.39 -7.52
CA LYS A 231 10.89 -7.97 -8.93
C LYS A 231 11.74 -8.87 -9.82
N THR A 232 12.97 -9.16 -9.41
CA THR A 232 13.89 -10.06 -10.14
C THR A 232 13.32 -11.46 -10.26
N ALA A 233 12.77 -12.01 -9.17
CA ALA A 233 12.11 -13.31 -9.18
C ALA A 233 10.91 -13.35 -10.15
N ARG A 234 10.11 -12.29 -10.16
CA ARG A 234 8.97 -12.16 -11.07
C ARG A 234 9.41 -12.13 -12.53
N VAL A 235 10.42 -11.34 -12.88
CA VAL A 235 10.96 -11.27 -14.24
C VAL A 235 11.46 -12.64 -14.69
N ARG A 236 12.29 -13.32 -13.88
CA ARG A 236 12.81 -14.66 -14.20
C ARG A 236 11.70 -15.67 -14.43
N ARG A 237 10.67 -15.66 -13.58
CA ARG A 237 9.52 -16.57 -13.72
C ARG A 237 8.76 -16.36 -15.02
N VAL A 238 8.48 -15.10 -15.38
CA VAL A 238 7.82 -14.77 -16.64
C VAL A 238 8.69 -15.20 -17.83
N SER A 239 10.00 -14.94 -17.79
CA SER A 239 10.94 -15.40 -18.81
C SER A 239 10.92 -16.92 -18.96
N TRP A 240 10.98 -17.68 -17.86
CA TRP A 240 10.89 -19.14 -17.90
C TRP A 240 9.55 -19.64 -18.43
N THR A 241 8.43 -19.00 -18.05
CA THR A 241 7.12 -19.35 -18.62
C THR A 241 7.11 -19.16 -20.14
N LEU A 242 7.63 -18.03 -20.64
CA LEU A 242 7.71 -17.77 -22.08
C LEU A 242 8.62 -18.75 -22.81
N VAL A 243 9.79 -19.07 -22.25
CA VAL A 243 10.72 -20.07 -22.80
C VAL A 243 10.05 -21.44 -22.86
N SER A 244 9.38 -21.87 -21.78
CA SER A 244 8.66 -23.15 -21.77
C SER A 244 7.57 -23.22 -22.84
N PHE A 245 6.79 -22.14 -23.02
CA PHE A 245 5.80 -22.07 -24.10
C PHE A 245 6.43 -22.16 -25.49
N ALA A 246 7.54 -21.45 -25.71
CA ALA A 246 8.28 -21.52 -26.98
C ALA A 246 8.80 -22.95 -27.24
N THR A 247 9.42 -23.59 -26.24
CA THR A 247 9.92 -24.96 -26.36
C THR A 247 8.81 -25.96 -26.68
N VAL A 248 7.65 -25.87 -26.01
CA VAL A 248 6.50 -26.75 -26.28
C VAL A 248 5.96 -26.51 -27.71
N ALA A 249 5.85 -25.26 -28.15
CA ALA A 249 5.43 -24.93 -29.51
C ALA A 249 6.40 -25.49 -30.56
N THR A 250 7.72 -25.31 -30.36
CA THR A 250 8.76 -25.85 -31.25
C THR A 250 8.70 -27.38 -31.32
N LEU A 251 8.57 -28.08 -30.18
CA LEU A 251 8.41 -29.53 -30.17
C LEU A 251 7.13 -29.98 -30.89
N GLY A 252 6.02 -29.25 -30.74
CA GLY A 252 4.78 -29.52 -31.46
C GLY A 252 4.95 -29.42 -32.98
N VAL A 253 5.65 -28.40 -33.46
CA VAL A 253 5.90 -28.18 -34.90
C VAL A 253 6.90 -29.18 -35.48
N PHE A 254 8.03 -29.41 -34.81
CA PHE A 254 9.12 -30.20 -35.37
C PHE A 254 9.08 -31.69 -35.03
N VAL A 255 8.37 -32.09 -33.98
CA VAL A 255 8.23 -33.50 -33.58
C VAL A 255 6.78 -33.95 -33.73
N GLY A 256 5.84 -33.17 -33.20
CA GLY A 256 4.41 -33.52 -33.22
C GLY A 256 3.82 -33.60 -34.63
N LEU A 257 3.98 -32.56 -35.46
CA LEU A 257 3.45 -32.50 -36.82
C LEU A 257 4.00 -33.62 -37.73
N PRO A 258 5.32 -33.89 -37.75
CA PRO A 258 5.86 -34.98 -38.56
C PRO A 258 5.39 -36.37 -38.13
N VAL A 259 5.28 -36.61 -36.82
CA VAL A 259 4.76 -37.89 -36.28
C VAL A 259 3.28 -38.05 -36.62
N TYR A 260 2.48 -37.00 -36.45
CA TYR A 260 1.07 -36.98 -36.83
C TYR A 260 0.88 -37.23 -38.33
N ASN A 261 1.62 -36.52 -39.19
CA ASN A 261 1.56 -36.72 -40.64
C ASN A 261 1.94 -38.15 -41.04
N LYS A 262 2.99 -38.73 -40.43
CA LYS A 262 3.35 -40.14 -40.66
C LYS A 262 2.25 -41.11 -40.23
N PHE A 263 1.61 -40.85 -39.10
CA PHE A 263 0.50 -41.67 -38.60
C PHE A 263 -0.73 -41.59 -39.51
N VAL A 264 -1.13 -40.40 -39.93
CA VAL A 264 -2.28 -40.19 -40.85
C VAL A 264 -2.01 -40.81 -42.22
N LEU A 265 -0.84 -40.58 -42.82
CA LEU A 265 -0.46 -41.19 -44.09
C LEU A 265 -0.34 -42.73 -43.99
N GLY A 266 0.12 -43.24 -42.85
CA GLY A 266 0.19 -44.69 -42.59
C GLY A 266 -1.18 -45.35 -42.44
N ILE A 267 -2.16 -44.66 -41.87
CA ILE A 267 -3.56 -45.15 -41.80
C ILE A 267 -4.23 -45.09 -43.17
N ILE A 268 -4.01 -44.03 -43.95
CA ILE A 268 -4.59 -43.89 -45.29
C ILE A 268 -3.98 -44.89 -46.27
N GLY A 269 -2.69 -45.22 -46.14
CA GLY A 269 -2.02 -46.23 -46.99
C GLY A 269 -2.32 -47.69 -46.62
N ALA A 270 -3.03 -47.94 -45.52
CA ALA A 270 -3.40 -49.28 -45.04
C ALA A 270 -4.90 -49.60 -45.24
N LEU A 271 -5.67 -48.66 -45.80
CA LEU A 271 -7.04 -48.83 -46.31
C LEU A 271 -7.02 -49.10 -47.81
#